data_AF-A0A259PBR0-F1
#
_entry.id   AF-A0A259PBR0-F1
#
_cell.length_a   1.000
_cell.length_b   1.000
_cell.length_c   1.000
_cell.angle_alpha   90.00
_cell.angle_beta   90.00
_cell.angle_gamma   90.00
#
_symmetry.space_group_name_H-M   'P 1'
#
loop_
_entity.id
_entity.type
_entity.pdbx_description
1 polymer ?
#
loop_
_entity_poly.entity_id
_entity_poly.type
_entity_poly.pdbx_seq_one_letter_code
_entity_poly.pdbx_strand_id
1 'polypeptide(L)'
;FTMFAFALSALFGLGALMVRRLRDARLRVVTSRMDIILYALLTFQLLTGILIAYFNNWGSSWFASSVTPYLRSIFLLNPKVDVIVAMPGLVQLHIISAFLIFGLIPFTRLIHFTVFPLNYTWRPYQQVIWNWAPKARRTATALRIGVKPKNN
;
A
#
# COMPACT_ATOMS: atom_id res chain seq x y z
N PHE A 1 -21.42 -3.74 7.94
CA PHE A 1 -21.82 -3.26 6.61
C PHE A 1 -20.83 -2.29 5.97
N THR A 2 -20.29 -1.30 6.69
CA THR A 2 -19.32 -0.32 6.14
C THR A 2 -18.09 -0.96 5.47
N MET A 3 -17.44 -1.92 6.12
CA MET A 3 -16.27 -2.61 5.56
C MET A 3 -16.56 -3.39 4.28
N PHE A 4 -17.76 -3.96 4.16
CA PHE A 4 -18.19 -4.67 2.95
C PHE A 4 -18.34 -3.71 1.77
N ALA A 5 -18.95 -2.54 2.00
CA ALA A 5 -19.06 -1.50 0.98
C ALA A 5 -17.67 -1.02 0.51
N PHE A 6 -16.73 -0.78 1.44
CA PHE A 6 -15.36 -0.42 1.09
C PHE A 6 -14.65 -1.51 0.28
N ALA A 7 -14.87 -2.79 0.60
CA ALA A 7 -14.30 -3.89 -0.17
C ALA A 7 -14.84 -3.92 -1.61
N LEU A 8 -16.14 -3.69 -1.81
CA LEU A 8 -16.74 -3.58 -3.15
C LEU A 8 -16.18 -2.38 -3.92
N SER A 9 -16.05 -1.21 -3.28
CA SER A 9 -15.44 -0.03 -3.91
C SER A 9 -13.98 -0.26 -4.29
N ALA A 10 -13.21 -0.94 -3.43
CA ALA A 10 -11.83 -1.31 -3.71
C ALA A 10 -11.72 -2.31 -4.87
N LEU A 11 -12.59 -3.32 -4.93
CA LEU A 11 -12.66 -4.27 -6.04
C LEU A 11 -13.01 -3.57 -7.35
N PHE A 12 -13.97 -2.65 -7.34
CA PHE A 12 -14.32 -1.85 -8.51
C PHE A 12 -13.13 -1.01 -9.00
N GLY A 13 -12.45 -0.30 -8.10
CA GLY A 13 -11.27 0.50 -8.43
C GLY A 13 -10.13 -0.36 -8.99
N LEU A 14 -9.88 -1.52 -8.39
CA LEU A 14 -8.88 -2.48 -8.88
C LEU A 14 -9.23 -2.99 -10.28
N GLY A 15 -10.50 -3.34 -10.51
CA GLY A 15 -11.01 -3.77 -11.80
C GLY A 15 -10.84 -2.69 -12.88
N ALA A 16 -11.16 -1.44 -12.56
CA ALA A 16 -10.95 -0.30 -13.46
C ALA A 16 -9.46 -0.11 -13.82
N LEU A 17 -8.55 -0.25 -12.85
CA LEU A 17 -7.11 -0.18 -13.08
C LEU A 17 -6.60 -1.33 -13.95
N MET A 18 -7.11 -2.55 -13.74
CA MET A 18 -6.80 -3.70 -14.59
C MET A 18 -7.26 -3.46 -16.03
N VAL A 19 -8.51 -3.04 -16.23
CA VAL A 19 -9.06 -2.75 -17.57
C VAL A 19 -8.24 -1.67 -18.27
N ARG A 20 -7.90 -0.58 -17.57
CA ARG A 20 -7.05 0.49 -18.09
C ARG A 20 -5.68 -0.05 -18.53
N ARG A 21 -5.02 -0.83 -17.67
CA ARG A 21 -3.71 -1.41 -17.97
C ARG A 21 -3.75 -2.37 -19.16
N LEU A 22 -4.83 -3.12 -19.31
CA LEU A 22 -5.02 -4.05 -20.43
C LEU A 22 -5.41 -3.35 -21.74
N ARG A 23 -6.09 -2.20 -21.71
CA ARG A 23 -6.51 -1.47 -22.92
C ARG A 23 -5.43 -0.53 -23.46
N ASP A 24 -4.71 0.16 -22.57
CA ASP A 24 -3.68 1.12 -22.96
C ASP A 24 -2.37 0.43 -23.39
N ALA A 25 -2.03 0.53 -24.68
CA ALA A 25 -0.79 -0.04 -25.23
C ALA A 25 0.47 0.44 -24.49
N ARG A 26 0.49 1.73 -24.09
CA ARG A 26 1.60 2.31 -23.32
C ARG A 26 1.80 1.64 -21.96
N LEU A 27 0.70 1.30 -21.27
CA LEU A 27 0.77 0.66 -19.96
C LEU A 27 1.13 -0.81 -20.05
N ARG A 28 0.67 -1.51 -21.10
CA ARG A 28 1.03 -2.92 -21.34
C ARG A 28 2.54 -3.10 -21.48
N VAL A 29 3.22 -2.20 -22.21
CA VAL A 29 4.67 -2.29 -22.45
C VAL A 29 5.50 -2.13 -21.17
N VAL A 30 5.04 -1.31 -20.20
CA VAL A 30 5.75 -1.07 -18.93
C VAL A 30 5.28 -1.97 -17.78
N THR A 31 4.41 -2.95 -18.07
CA THR A 31 3.91 -3.89 -17.06
C THR A 31 4.89 -5.05 -16.91
N SER A 32 5.38 -5.27 -15.69
CA SER A 32 6.25 -6.40 -15.38
C SER A 32 5.42 -7.65 -15.06
N ARG A 33 6.05 -8.84 -15.16
CA ARG A 33 5.39 -10.10 -14.76
C ARG A 33 4.95 -10.09 -13.29
N MET A 34 5.77 -9.49 -12.41
CA MET A 34 5.44 -9.33 -11.00
C MET A 34 4.22 -8.45 -10.75
N ASP A 35 3.99 -7.44 -11.60
CA ASP A 35 2.79 -6.62 -11.52
C ASP A 35 1.54 -7.47 -11.79
N ILE A 36 1.58 -8.36 -12.78
CA ILE A 36 0.46 -9.24 -13.12
C ILE A 36 0.15 -10.19 -11.95
N ILE A 37 1.18 -10.81 -11.36
CA ILE A 37 1.04 -11.68 -10.19
C ILE A 37 0.44 -10.91 -9.01
N LEU A 38 0.93 -9.69 -8.75
CA LEU A 38 0.41 -8.83 -7.70
C LEU A 38 -1.06 -8.49 -7.94
N TYR A 39 -1.42 -8.07 -9.15
CA TYR A 39 -2.81 -7.76 -9.51
C TYR A 39 -3.72 -8.98 -9.32
N ALA A 40 -3.28 -10.17 -9.74
CA ALA A 40 -4.03 -11.41 -9.54
C ALA A 40 -4.22 -11.75 -8.05
N LEU A 41 -3.16 -11.64 -7.24
CA LEU A 41 -3.22 -11.89 -5.80
C LEU A 41 -4.10 -10.88 -5.06
N LEU A 42 -4.02 -9.59 -5.40
CA LEU A 42 -4.88 -8.56 -4.79
C LEU A 42 -6.35 -8.79 -5.14
N THR A 43 -6.65 -9.15 -6.39
CA THR A 43 -8.02 -9.50 -6.80
C THR A 43 -8.50 -10.74 -6.04
N PHE A 44 -7.67 -11.78 -5.95
CA PHE A 44 -8.00 -12.99 -5.18
C PHE A 44 -8.24 -12.67 -3.70
N GLN A 45 -7.42 -11.84 -3.07
CA GLN A 45 -7.57 -11.41 -1.68
C GLN A 45 -8.89 -10.66 -1.46
N LEU A 46 -9.25 -9.73 -2.35
CA LEU A 46 -10.50 -8.99 -2.26
C LEU A 46 -11.71 -9.90 -2.44
N LEU A 47 -11.69 -10.79 -3.44
CA LEU A 47 -12.78 -11.72 -3.71
C LEU A 47 -13.00 -12.67 -2.53
N THR A 48 -11.95 -13.30 -2.02
CA THR A 48 -12.06 -14.18 -0.85
C THR A 48 -12.58 -13.43 0.38
N GLY A 49 -12.15 -12.19 0.61
CA GLY A 49 -12.66 -11.35 1.72
C GLY A 49 -14.15 -11.02 1.58
N ILE A 50 -14.60 -10.67 0.37
CA ILE A 50 -16.01 -10.40 0.06
C ILE A 50 -16.86 -11.67 0.24
N LEU A 51 -16.35 -12.82 -0.24
CA LEU A 51 -17.02 -14.12 -0.08
C LEU A 51 -17.15 -14.50 1.40
N ILE A 52 -16.11 -14.30 2.21
CA ILE A 52 -16.18 -14.52 3.66
C ILE A 52 -17.22 -13.60 4.28
N ALA A 53 -17.24 -12.31 3.94
CA ALA A 53 -18.21 -11.37 4.48
C ALA A 53 -19.67 -11.73 4.10
N TYR A 54 -19.88 -12.32 2.93
CA TYR A 54 -21.19 -12.74 2.44
C TYR A 54 -21.64 -14.08 3.06
N PHE A 55 -20.81 -15.12 2.97
CA PHE A 55 -21.15 -16.48 3.42
C PHE A 55 -20.93 -16.72 4.92
N ASN A 56 -19.97 -16.01 5.52
CA ASN A 56 -19.60 -16.13 6.94
C ASN A 56 -19.80 -14.77 7.64
N ASN A 57 -21.01 -14.22 7.51
CA ASN A 57 -21.44 -12.92 8.03
C ASN A 57 -21.30 -12.75 9.57
N TRP A 58 -21.04 -13.83 10.29
CA TRP A 58 -20.73 -13.86 11.73
C TRP A 58 -19.23 -13.60 11.99
N GLY A 59 -18.47 -13.22 10.95
CA GLY A 59 -17.06 -12.83 10.97
C GLY A 59 -16.64 -12.08 12.22
N SER A 60 -17.40 -11.05 12.58
CA SER A 60 -17.11 -10.18 13.71
C SER A 60 -17.15 -10.88 15.06
N SER A 61 -17.97 -11.92 15.25
CA SER A 61 -18.08 -12.62 16.53
C SER A 61 -16.93 -13.59 16.76
N TRP A 62 -16.46 -14.28 15.72
CA TRP A 62 -15.34 -15.22 15.83
C TRP A 62 -13.96 -14.60 15.54
N PHE A 63 -13.87 -13.43 14.93
CA PHE A 63 -12.58 -12.79 14.66
C PHE A 63 -11.78 -12.51 15.94
N ALA A 64 -12.47 -12.00 16.98
CA ALA A 64 -11.87 -11.67 18.26
C ALA A 64 -11.44 -12.93 19.05
N SER A 65 -12.21 -14.01 18.97
CA SER A 65 -11.92 -15.25 19.71
C SER A 65 -10.98 -16.21 18.97
N SER A 66 -10.96 -16.17 17.63
CA SER A 66 -10.23 -17.16 16.82
C SER A 66 -9.01 -16.58 16.11
N VAL A 67 -9.20 -15.55 15.27
CA VAL A 67 -8.12 -15.00 14.43
C VAL A 67 -7.18 -14.13 15.25
N THR A 68 -7.70 -13.36 16.20
CA THR A 68 -6.88 -12.45 17.02
C THR A 68 -5.85 -13.21 17.86
N PRO A 69 -6.19 -14.30 18.58
CA PRO A 69 -5.20 -15.11 19.29
C PRO A 69 -4.20 -15.80 18.34
N TYR A 70 -4.66 -16.24 17.17
CA TYR A 70 -3.76 -16.81 16.15
C TYR A 70 -2.72 -15.79 15.69
N LEU A 71 -3.13 -14.58 15.30
CA LEU A 71 -2.19 -13.52 14.89
C LEU A 71 -1.22 -13.16 16.02
N ARG A 72 -1.72 -13.03 17.26
CA ARG A 72 -0.87 -12.79 18.44
C ARG A 72 0.16 -13.90 18.63
N SER A 73 -0.22 -15.15 18.41
CA SER A 73 0.67 -16.32 18.56
C SER A 73 1.84 -16.28 17.56
N ILE A 74 1.61 -15.77 16.35
CA ILE A 74 2.67 -15.57 15.35
C ILE A 74 3.67 -14.51 15.82
N PHE A 75 3.20 -13.38 16.35
CA PHE A 75 4.08 -12.33 16.90
C PHE A 75 4.86 -12.79 18.13
N LEU A 76 4.31 -13.73 18.90
CA LEU A 76 4.98 -14.39 20.02
C LEU A 76 5.92 -15.52 19.58
N LEU A 77 6.09 -15.74 18.27
CA LEU A 77 6.91 -16.83 17.70
C LEU A 77 6.51 -18.23 18.18
N ASN A 78 5.25 -18.41 18.58
CA ASN A 78 4.67 -19.69 18.99
C ASN A 78 3.31 -19.87 18.27
N PRO A 79 3.32 -20.22 16.97
CA PRO A 79 2.11 -20.22 16.16
C PRO A 79 1.14 -21.34 16.57
N LYS A 80 -0.04 -20.97 17.04
CA LYS A 80 -1.13 -21.91 17.39
C LYS A 80 -2.11 -22.04 16.24
N VAL A 81 -1.88 -23.02 15.36
CA VAL A 81 -2.66 -23.19 14.12
C VAL A 81 -3.99 -23.94 14.30
N ASP A 82 -4.20 -24.62 15.43
CA ASP A 82 -5.36 -25.49 15.65
C ASP A 82 -6.70 -24.79 15.39
N VAL A 83 -6.79 -23.52 15.79
CA VAL A 83 -7.98 -22.69 15.63
C VAL A 83 -8.25 -22.35 14.16
N ILE A 84 -7.20 -22.19 13.35
CA ILE A 84 -7.32 -21.88 11.92
C ILE A 84 -7.64 -23.13 11.11
N VAL A 85 -7.09 -24.28 11.48
CA VAL A 85 -7.37 -25.57 10.83
C VAL A 85 -8.86 -25.94 10.93
N ALA A 86 -9.50 -25.59 12.04
CA ALA A 86 -10.94 -25.80 12.24
C ALA A 86 -11.84 -24.80 11.47
N MET A 87 -11.28 -23.75 10.87
CA MET A 87 -12.06 -22.73 10.15
C MET A 87 -12.42 -23.19 8.73
N PRO A 88 -13.48 -22.62 8.12
CA PRO A 88 -13.83 -22.88 6.74
C PRO A 88 -12.66 -22.66 5.78
N GLY A 89 -12.54 -23.52 4.75
CA GLY A 89 -11.42 -23.45 3.80
C GLY A 89 -11.25 -22.09 3.12
N LEU A 90 -12.35 -21.35 2.89
CA LEU A 90 -12.30 -19.97 2.39
C LEU A 90 -11.50 -19.03 3.30
N VAL A 91 -11.64 -19.15 4.63
CA VAL A 91 -10.91 -18.35 5.61
C VAL A 91 -9.43 -18.71 5.58
N GLN A 92 -9.10 -20.01 5.51
CA GLN A 92 -7.73 -20.49 5.40
C GLN A 92 -7.05 -19.95 4.14
N LEU A 93 -7.73 -20.03 2.98
CA LEU A 93 -7.22 -19.49 1.72
C LEU A 93 -6.97 -17.98 1.81
N HIS A 94 -7.88 -17.21 2.41
CA HIS A 94 -7.73 -15.77 2.57
C HIS A 94 -6.54 -15.39 3.47
N ILE A 95 -6.29 -16.15 4.53
CA ILE A 95 -5.15 -15.96 5.43
C ILE A 95 -3.84 -16.29 4.70
N ILE A 96 -3.79 -17.39 3.97
CA ILE A 96 -2.60 -17.80 3.20
C ILE A 96 -2.26 -16.74 2.14
N SER A 97 -3.27 -16.27 1.38
CA SER A 97 -3.05 -15.24 0.37
C SER A 97 -2.63 -13.89 0.98
N ALA A 98 -3.10 -13.56 2.19
CA ALA A 98 -2.63 -12.38 2.92
C ALA A 98 -1.13 -12.49 3.22
N PHE A 99 -0.66 -13.62 3.77
CA PHE A 99 0.77 -13.82 4.06
C PHE A 99 1.63 -13.84 2.80
N LEU A 100 1.13 -14.39 1.68
CA LEU A 100 1.81 -14.29 0.39
C LEU A 100 1.97 -12.85 -0.07
N ILE A 101 0.92 -12.03 0.05
CA ILE A 101 1.00 -10.60 -0.26
C ILE A 101 2.03 -9.91 0.63
N PHE A 102 2.04 -10.20 1.95
CA PHE A 102 3.04 -9.64 2.88
C PHE A 102 4.47 -10.01 2.47
N GLY A 103 4.72 -11.27 2.10
CA GLY A 103 6.04 -11.72 1.62
C GLY A 103 6.46 -11.07 0.30
N LEU A 104 5.50 -10.66 -0.53
CA LEU A 104 5.76 -10.01 -1.82
C LEU A 104 5.97 -8.49 -1.74
N ILE A 105 5.74 -7.86 -0.58
CA ILE A 105 5.91 -6.42 -0.39
C ILE A 105 7.27 -5.89 -0.90
N PRO A 106 8.43 -6.43 -0.49
CA PRO A 106 9.72 -5.87 -0.89
C PRO A 106 10.07 -6.12 -2.38
N PHE A 107 9.39 -7.07 -3.02
CA PHE A 107 9.68 -7.48 -4.40
C PHE A 107 8.72 -6.90 -5.44
N THR A 108 7.71 -6.14 -5.00
CA THR A 108 6.67 -5.61 -5.87
C THR A 108 6.49 -4.11 -5.70
N ARG A 109 5.67 -3.50 -6.55
CA ARG A 109 5.31 -2.08 -6.43
C ARG A 109 4.60 -1.74 -5.12
N LEU A 110 4.17 -2.74 -4.33
CA LEU A 110 3.61 -2.51 -3.00
C LEU A 110 4.58 -1.77 -2.08
N ILE A 111 5.90 -1.88 -2.25
CA ILE A 111 6.88 -1.17 -1.41
C ILE A 111 6.59 0.33 -1.26
N HIS A 112 5.92 0.95 -2.23
CA HIS A 112 5.53 2.36 -2.20
C HIS A 112 4.60 2.70 -1.02
N PHE A 113 3.83 1.74 -0.48
CA PHE A 113 3.00 2.00 0.70
C PHE A 113 3.85 2.33 1.94
N THR A 114 5.09 1.84 2.02
CA THR A 114 5.98 2.08 3.17
C THR A 114 6.53 3.51 3.21
N VAL A 115 6.54 4.20 2.06
CA VAL A 115 7.04 5.57 1.91
C VAL A 115 5.87 6.55 1.93
N PHE A 116 5.10 6.55 3.02
CA PHE A 116 3.95 7.44 3.15
C PHE A 116 4.44 8.87 3.46
N PRO A 117 4.13 9.89 2.62
CA PRO A 117 4.73 11.22 2.71
C PRO A 117 4.05 12.09 3.79
N LEU A 118 3.99 11.61 5.03
CA LEU A 118 3.47 12.37 6.18
C LEU A 118 4.31 13.60 6.48
N ASN A 119 5.58 13.61 6.11
CA ASN A 119 6.44 14.76 6.28
C ASN A 119 6.00 15.96 5.41
N TYR A 120 5.25 15.73 4.33
CA TYR A 120 4.91 16.77 3.36
C TYR A 120 3.89 17.77 3.92
N THR A 121 3.03 17.34 4.85
CA THR A 121 2.01 18.21 5.46
C THR A 121 2.61 19.34 6.28
N TRP A 122 3.81 19.15 6.85
CA TRP A 122 4.56 20.18 7.59
C TRP A 122 5.84 20.64 6.89
N ARG A 123 6.08 20.22 5.64
CA ARG A 123 7.30 20.57 4.91
C ARG A 123 7.22 22.03 4.41
N PRO A 124 8.29 22.84 4.55
CA PRO A 124 8.34 24.14 3.92
C PRO A 124 8.28 24.02 2.39
N TYR A 125 7.60 24.96 1.73
CA TYR A 125 7.43 24.97 0.27
C TYR A 125 8.77 24.90 -0.46
N GLN A 126 9.73 25.71 -0.03
CA GLN A 126 11.07 25.75 -0.59
C GLN A 126 12.03 24.90 0.26
N GLN A 127 12.58 23.84 -0.34
CA GLN A 127 13.75 23.16 0.20
C GLN A 127 14.96 23.52 -0.64
N VAL A 128 15.93 24.18 -0.02
CA VAL A 128 17.21 24.48 -0.66
C VAL A 128 18.26 23.56 -0.07
N ILE A 129 18.82 22.70 -0.91
CA ILE A 129 19.96 21.86 -0.56
C ILE A 129 21.20 22.58 -1.10
N TRP A 130 22.03 23.06 -0.19
CA TRP A 130 23.27 23.77 -0.56
C TRP A 130 24.42 22.77 -0.67
N ASN A 131 25.13 22.77 -1.81
CA ASN A 131 26.31 21.92 -2.04
C ASN A 131 27.63 22.56 -1.54
N TRP A 132 27.56 23.72 -0.89
CA TRP A 132 28.73 24.41 -0.33
C TRP A 132 28.68 24.49 1.19
N ALA A 133 29.86 24.60 1.82
CA ALA A 133 29.97 24.72 3.26
C ALA A 133 29.20 25.97 3.76
N PRO A 134 28.34 25.88 4.78
CA PRO A 134 27.54 27.02 5.29
C PRO A 134 28.39 28.20 5.81
N LYS A 135 29.71 27.98 6.00
CA LYS A 135 30.70 29.01 6.34
C LYS A 135 31.21 29.80 5.13
N ALA A 136 30.99 29.33 3.89
CA ALA A 136 31.25 30.07 2.66
C ALA A 136 30.14 31.10 2.36
N ARG A 137 29.36 31.52 3.38
CA ARG A 137 28.56 32.74 3.31
C ARG A 137 29.52 33.88 3.01
N ARG A 138 29.63 34.23 1.72
CA ARG A 138 30.19 35.50 1.31
C ARG A 138 29.38 36.57 2.00
N THR A 139 29.95 37.16 3.05
CA THR A 139 29.57 38.46 3.56
C THR A 139 29.80 39.43 2.41
N ALA A 140 28.84 39.54 1.51
CA ALA A 140 28.83 40.57 0.49
C ALA A 140 28.51 41.87 1.23
N THR A 141 29.54 42.48 1.82
CA THR A 141 29.46 43.79 2.47
C THR A 141 29.17 44.89 1.43
N ALA A 142 29.46 44.64 0.16
CA ALA A 142 29.13 45.53 -0.93
C ALA A 142 27.67 45.30 -1.37
N LEU A 143 26.80 46.26 -1.04
CA LEU A 143 25.54 46.48 -1.76
C LEU A 143 25.87 46.81 -3.21
N ARG A 144 26.04 45.78 -4.05
CA ARG A 144 25.97 45.97 -5.49
C ARG A 144 24.52 46.29 -5.81
N ILE A 145 24.24 47.56 -6.10
CA ILE A 145 22.95 48.03 -6.61
C ILE A 145 22.62 47.14 -7.80
N GLY A 146 21.63 46.25 -7.63
CA GLY A 146 21.17 45.37 -8.70
C GLY A 146 20.77 46.23 -9.90
N VAL A 147 21.17 45.81 -11.10
CA VAL A 147 20.72 46.46 -12.34
C VAL A 147 19.21 46.29 -12.41
N LYS A 148 18.46 47.40 -12.46
CA LYS A 148 17.01 47.37 -12.66
C LYS A 148 16.70 46.58 -13.94
N PRO A 149 15.84 45.54 -13.89
CA PRO A 149 15.43 44.86 -15.10
C PRO A 149 14.71 45.85 -16.02
N LYS A 150 15.24 46.03 -17.23
CA LYS A 150 14.57 46.72 -18.33
C LYS A 150 13.61 45.73 -18.96
N ASN A 151 12.41 45.65 -18.38
CA ASN A 151 11.31 44.97 -19.05
C ASN A 151 10.38 46.07 -19.57
N ASN A 152 10.14 46.03 -20.88
CA ASN A 152 9.12 46.81 -21.58
C ASN A 152 7.72 46.37 -21.17
#